data_AF-A0A1I3SEP4-F1
#
_entry.id   AF-A0A1I3SEP4-F1
#
_cell.length_a   1.000
_cell.length_b   1.000
_cell.length_c   1.000
_cell.angle_alpha   90.00
_cell.angle_beta   90.00
_cell.angle_gamma   90.00
#
_symmetry.space_group_name_H-M   'P 1'
#
loop_
_entity.id
_entity.type
_entity.pdbx_description
1 polymer ?
#
loop_
_entity_poly.entity_id
_entity_poly.type
_entity_poly.pdbx_seq_one_letter_code
_entity_poly.pdbx_strand_id
1 'polypeptide(L)'
;MSEYQYYEFLAVDRPLDARQQAEVRALSTRARITATSFTNEYHWGDFRGDPRRMMERYYDAHLYLANWGTHRVMLRLPRLLLDLDVAERYCVGEQVSAWVSGEHLILDLTSEDESGEWDEYAEDSLSAIVGVRAELGAGDLRPLYLAWLAAFGGWERDEDAFDDADEDGLEPPVPAGLGSLSASQRALADFLRLDADLLAVAAEASPAPAVVRDDPRRLAKGIAELTETEKDGLLLRVVQDQGAQVRMELLRRFRGGPGSDDGDLPRRSVAELLDAAAERRQGRERRDAARRAAEEARREQERALAREKRLEALARDEDGAWLRVDAMIGARKASEYDAAVELLKDLRAVAERAGRLGDFTQRFTLLRHQHLRKPSLIERFDRARLDHPPTG
;
A
#
# COMPACT_ATOMS: atom_id res chain seq x y z
N MET A 1 16.37 -17.22 2.23
CA MET A 1 14.94 -17.53 2.44
C MET A 1 14.58 -18.70 1.53
N SER A 2 13.66 -19.57 1.92
CA SER A 2 13.13 -20.61 1.00
C SER A 2 12.35 -19.93 -0.11
N GLU A 3 12.52 -20.35 -1.36
CA GLU A 3 11.75 -19.85 -2.50
C GLU A 3 10.24 -20.05 -2.21
N TYR A 4 9.43 -19.02 -2.46
CA TYR A 4 7.98 -19.11 -2.41
C TYR A 4 7.37 -18.47 -3.65
N GLN A 5 6.43 -19.18 -4.27
CA GLN A 5 5.70 -18.72 -5.43
C GLN A 5 4.23 -19.12 -5.33
N TYR A 6 3.35 -18.19 -5.68
CA TYR A 6 1.90 -18.39 -5.75
C TYR A 6 1.42 -18.13 -7.18
N TYR A 7 0.60 -19.05 -7.71
CA TYR A 7 -0.04 -18.93 -9.01
C TYR A 7 -1.55 -19.08 -8.84
N GLU A 8 -2.30 -18.14 -9.41
CA GLU A 8 -3.76 -18.21 -9.50
C GLU A 8 -4.22 -17.88 -10.90
N PHE A 9 -5.13 -18.68 -11.45
CA PHE A 9 -5.81 -18.40 -12.71
C PHE A 9 -7.33 -18.47 -12.51
N LEU A 10 -8.04 -17.57 -13.18
CA LEU A 10 -9.49 -17.43 -13.07
C LEU A 10 -10.14 -17.36 -14.46
N ALA A 11 -11.15 -18.21 -14.67
CA ALA A 11 -12.04 -18.15 -15.83
C ALA A 11 -13.33 -17.46 -15.40
N VAL A 12 -13.64 -16.35 -16.07
CA VAL A 12 -14.70 -15.41 -15.71
C VAL A 12 -15.85 -15.48 -16.70
N ASP A 13 -15.54 -15.55 -18.01
CA ASP A 13 -16.57 -15.55 -19.05
C ASP A 13 -17.26 -16.90 -19.15
N ARG A 14 -16.48 -17.99 -19.11
CA ARG A 14 -17.00 -19.34 -19.24
C ARG A 14 -16.21 -20.33 -18.40
N PRO A 15 -16.88 -21.22 -17.65
CA PRO A 15 -16.21 -22.32 -16.97
C PRO A 15 -15.55 -23.27 -17.96
N LEU A 16 -14.39 -23.81 -17.58
CA LEU A 16 -13.69 -24.85 -18.32
C LEU A 16 -14.53 -26.12 -18.40
N ASP A 17 -14.59 -26.70 -19.60
CA ASP A 17 -15.18 -28.02 -19.80
C ASP A 17 -14.30 -29.15 -19.22
N ALA A 18 -14.83 -30.37 -19.17
CA ALA A 18 -14.13 -31.52 -18.59
C ALA A 18 -12.82 -31.86 -19.32
N ARG A 19 -12.73 -31.60 -20.63
CA ARG A 19 -11.51 -31.83 -21.41
C ARG A 19 -10.45 -30.79 -21.07
N GLN A 20 -10.82 -29.51 -21.01
CA GLN A 20 -9.94 -28.42 -20.63
C GLN A 20 -9.41 -28.60 -19.20
N GLN A 21 -10.27 -29.02 -18.26
CA GLN A 21 -9.81 -29.32 -16.88
C GLN A 21 -8.81 -30.47 -16.85
N ALA A 22 -8.99 -31.52 -17.66
CA ALA A 22 -8.03 -32.63 -17.76
C ALA A 22 -6.68 -32.17 -18.36
N GLU A 23 -6.71 -31.29 -19.37
CA GLU A 23 -5.52 -30.71 -19.99
C GLU A 23 -4.71 -29.86 -18.99
N VAL A 24 -5.39 -29.00 -18.23
CA VAL A 24 -4.70 -28.18 -17.20
C VAL A 24 -4.21 -29.04 -16.03
N ARG A 25 -4.96 -30.08 -15.64
CA ARG A 25 -4.53 -31.06 -14.61
C ARG A 25 -3.24 -31.78 -14.98
N ALA A 26 -2.96 -31.98 -16.27
CA ALA A 26 -1.72 -32.59 -16.72
C ALA A 26 -0.48 -31.68 -16.47
N LEU A 27 -0.67 -30.37 -16.30
CA LEU A 27 0.40 -29.40 -16.06
C LEU A 27 0.84 -29.33 -14.59
N SER A 28 -0.06 -29.61 -13.65
CA SER A 28 0.27 -29.65 -12.21
C SER A 28 -0.55 -30.69 -11.47
N THR A 29 0.16 -31.57 -10.76
CA THR A 29 -0.42 -32.57 -9.86
C THR A 29 -0.81 -31.98 -8.51
N ARG A 30 -0.18 -30.86 -8.10
CA ARG A 30 -0.39 -30.20 -6.80
C ARG A 30 -1.46 -29.13 -6.81
N ALA A 31 -1.75 -28.57 -7.99
CA ALA A 31 -2.70 -27.47 -8.10
C ALA A 31 -4.12 -27.87 -7.67
N ARG A 32 -4.80 -26.95 -7.01
CA ARG A 32 -6.25 -27.01 -6.82
C ARG A 32 -6.91 -26.49 -8.11
N ILE A 33 -7.70 -27.33 -8.77
CA ILE A 33 -8.33 -27.01 -10.06
C ILE A 33 -9.83 -27.21 -9.94
N THR A 34 -10.59 -26.21 -10.38
CA THR A 34 -12.04 -26.23 -10.52
C THR A 34 -12.42 -25.85 -11.96
N ALA A 35 -13.71 -25.79 -12.26
CA ALA A 35 -14.17 -25.31 -13.57
C ALA A 35 -13.84 -23.83 -13.81
N THR A 36 -13.60 -23.03 -12.76
CA THR A 36 -13.36 -21.58 -12.88
C THR A 36 -12.02 -21.15 -12.34
N SER A 37 -11.27 -22.00 -11.64
CA SER A 37 -10.02 -21.61 -11.01
C SER A 37 -8.92 -22.67 -11.08
N PHE A 38 -7.68 -22.20 -11.07
CA PHE A 38 -6.48 -22.98 -10.83
C PHE A 38 -5.62 -22.23 -9.82
N THR A 39 -5.25 -22.88 -8.72
CA THR A 39 -4.38 -22.28 -7.70
C THR A 39 -3.27 -23.25 -7.35
N ASN A 40 -2.04 -22.75 -7.21
CA ASN A 40 -0.89 -23.57 -6.91
C ASN A 40 0.19 -22.79 -6.16
N GLU A 41 0.80 -23.44 -5.18
CA GLU A 41 1.85 -22.87 -4.33
C GLU A 41 3.11 -23.73 -4.43
N TYR A 42 4.27 -23.08 -4.50
CA TYR A 42 5.57 -23.72 -4.55
C TYR A 42 6.49 -23.19 -3.46
N HIS A 43 7.16 -24.11 -2.75
CA HIS A 43 8.22 -23.80 -1.78
C HIS A 43 9.62 -24.24 -2.28
N TRP A 44 9.69 -24.81 -3.49
CA TRP A 44 10.89 -25.21 -4.21
C TRP A 44 10.55 -25.56 -5.66
N GLY A 45 11.40 -25.13 -6.60
CA GLY A 45 11.20 -25.36 -8.04
C GLY A 45 10.07 -24.50 -8.61
N ASP A 46 9.71 -24.77 -9.87
CA ASP A 46 8.86 -23.88 -10.67
C ASP A 46 7.61 -24.60 -11.24
N PHE A 47 6.60 -23.81 -11.58
CA PHE A 47 5.45 -24.26 -12.33
C PHE A 47 5.88 -24.75 -13.72
N ARG A 48 5.48 -25.98 -14.07
CA ARG A 48 5.86 -26.60 -15.36
C ARG A 48 5.04 -26.13 -16.56
N GLY A 49 3.94 -25.41 -16.31
CA GLY A 49 3.13 -24.81 -17.37
C GLY A 49 3.68 -23.44 -17.77
N ASP A 50 3.13 -22.92 -18.86
CA ASP A 50 3.42 -21.57 -19.33
C ASP A 50 2.19 -20.69 -19.08
N PRO A 51 2.28 -19.70 -18.17
CA PRO A 51 1.17 -18.79 -17.88
C PRO A 51 0.61 -18.10 -19.14
N ARG A 52 1.45 -17.75 -20.11
CA ARG A 52 1.00 -17.12 -21.37
C ARG A 52 0.10 -18.05 -22.14
N ARG A 53 0.51 -19.31 -22.33
CA ARG A 53 -0.32 -20.34 -23.00
C ARG A 53 -1.61 -20.66 -22.25
N MET A 54 -1.58 -20.60 -20.91
CA MET A 54 -2.77 -20.80 -20.09
C MET A 54 -3.79 -19.66 -20.27
N MET A 55 -3.31 -18.42 -20.33
CA MET A 55 -4.15 -17.26 -20.64
C MET A 55 -4.70 -17.31 -22.05
N GLU A 56 -3.88 -17.66 -23.05
CA GLU A 56 -4.32 -17.76 -24.43
C GLU A 56 -5.46 -18.78 -24.64
N ARG A 57 -5.45 -19.87 -23.87
CA ARG A 57 -6.35 -21.01 -24.12
C ARG A 57 -7.51 -21.15 -23.16
N TYR A 58 -7.32 -20.86 -21.87
CA TYR A 58 -8.24 -21.33 -20.84
C TYR A 58 -8.77 -20.24 -19.92
N TYR A 59 -7.92 -19.32 -19.48
CA TYR A 59 -8.24 -18.40 -18.38
C TYR A 59 -8.37 -16.95 -18.84
N ASP A 60 -9.12 -16.17 -18.05
CA ASP A 60 -9.42 -14.76 -18.33
C ASP A 60 -8.59 -13.79 -17.47
N ALA A 61 -8.10 -14.27 -16.33
CA ALA A 61 -7.21 -13.53 -15.46
C ALA A 61 -6.18 -14.47 -14.81
N HIS A 62 -4.99 -13.95 -14.56
CA HIS A 62 -3.92 -14.65 -13.85
C HIS A 62 -3.25 -13.71 -12.87
N LEU A 63 -2.86 -14.23 -11.70
CA LEU A 63 -2.02 -13.58 -10.73
C LEU A 63 -0.85 -14.50 -10.37
N TYR A 64 0.34 -13.90 -10.29
CA TYR A 64 1.56 -14.54 -9.84
C TYR A 64 2.29 -13.64 -8.84
N LEU A 65 2.78 -14.27 -7.77
CA LEU A 65 3.55 -13.63 -6.71
C LEU A 65 4.75 -14.48 -6.35
N ALA A 66 5.88 -13.83 -6.09
CA ALA A 66 7.06 -14.52 -5.56
C ALA A 66 7.74 -13.73 -4.45
N ASN A 67 8.33 -14.45 -3.49
CA ASN A 67 8.95 -13.84 -2.32
C ASN A 67 10.29 -13.13 -2.57
N TRP A 68 10.75 -13.12 -3.82
CA TRP A 68 11.82 -12.26 -4.31
C TRP A 68 11.29 -10.99 -4.98
N GLY A 69 10.01 -10.67 -4.85
CA GLY A 69 9.47 -9.36 -5.20
C GLY A 69 8.57 -9.30 -6.42
N THR A 70 8.52 -10.35 -7.25
CA THR A 70 7.72 -10.33 -8.48
C THR A 70 6.22 -10.35 -8.19
N HIS A 71 5.52 -9.32 -8.65
CA HIS A 71 4.07 -9.22 -8.69
C HIS A 71 3.62 -9.14 -10.15
N ARG A 72 2.87 -10.12 -10.63
CA ARG A 72 2.39 -10.15 -12.00
C ARG A 72 0.90 -10.42 -12.07
N VAL A 73 0.19 -9.64 -12.88
CA VAL A 73 -1.22 -9.87 -13.20
C VAL A 73 -1.43 -9.82 -14.71
N MET A 74 -2.15 -10.81 -15.23
CA MET A 74 -2.52 -10.87 -16.65
C MET A 74 -4.03 -10.80 -16.80
N LEU A 75 -4.52 -10.06 -17.79
CA LEU A 75 -5.94 -9.89 -18.07
C LEU A 75 -6.23 -10.14 -19.54
N ARG A 76 -7.15 -11.06 -19.82
CA ARG A 76 -7.60 -11.36 -21.18
C ARG A 76 -8.96 -10.72 -21.45
N LEU A 77 -9.03 -9.98 -22.56
CA LEU A 77 -10.24 -9.31 -23.02
C LEU A 77 -10.58 -9.73 -24.45
N PRO A 78 -11.86 -9.71 -24.85
CA PRO A 78 -12.23 -9.75 -26.26
C PRO A 78 -11.58 -8.59 -27.02
N ARG A 79 -10.89 -8.89 -28.12
CA ARG A 79 -10.17 -7.91 -28.94
C ARG A 79 -11.06 -6.77 -29.45
N LEU A 80 -12.34 -7.06 -29.70
CA LEU A 80 -13.32 -6.06 -30.16
C LEU A 80 -13.61 -4.95 -29.13
N LEU A 81 -13.22 -5.14 -27.87
CA LEU A 81 -13.50 -4.19 -26.78
C LEU A 81 -12.32 -3.28 -26.47
N LEU A 82 -11.09 -3.71 -26.77
CA LEU A 82 -9.87 -2.94 -26.59
C LEU A 82 -8.92 -3.23 -27.76
N ASP A 83 -8.66 -2.22 -28.57
CA ASP A 83 -7.75 -2.30 -29.71
C ASP A 83 -6.30 -2.40 -29.22
N LEU A 84 -5.48 -3.21 -29.90
CA LEU A 84 -4.07 -3.40 -29.55
C LEU A 84 -3.31 -2.07 -29.59
N ASP A 85 -3.48 -1.28 -30.65
CA ASP A 85 -2.84 0.03 -30.81
C ASP A 85 -3.17 0.99 -29.64
N VAL A 86 -4.36 0.86 -29.04
CA VAL A 86 -4.75 1.66 -27.86
C VAL A 86 -4.00 1.19 -26.63
N ALA A 87 -3.85 -0.12 -26.44
CA ALA A 87 -3.12 -0.70 -25.32
C ALA A 87 -1.60 -0.45 -25.42
N GLU A 88 -1.03 -0.54 -26.63
CA GLU A 88 0.40 -0.33 -26.89
C GLU A 88 0.88 1.09 -26.53
N ARG A 89 -0.01 2.09 -26.54
CA ARG A 89 0.31 3.44 -26.04
C ARG A 89 0.71 3.48 -24.56
N TYR A 90 0.34 2.47 -23.79
CA TYR A 90 0.63 2.36 -22.36
C TYR A 90 1.64 1.25 -22.06
N CYS A 91 2.17 0.56 -23.07
CA CYS A 91 3.20 -0.46 -22.88
C CYS A 91 4.53 0.19 -22.47
N VAL A 92 5.24 -0.48 -21.57
CA VAL A 92 6.50 -0.03 -20.97
C VAL A 92 7.37 -1.26 -20.79
N GLY A 93 8.46 -1.35 -21.56
CA GLY A 93 9.42 -2.45 -21.49
C GLY A 93 8.77 -3.83 -21.39
N GLU A 94 9.16 -4.59 -20.37
CA GLU A 94 8.57 -5.89 -20.01
C GLU A 94 7.51 -5.77 -18.90
N GLN A 95 7.44 -4.62 -18.22
CA GLN A 95 6.55 -4.35 -17.09
C GLN A 95 5.10 -4.20 -17.52
N VAL A 96 4.86 -3.61 -18.70
CA VAL A 96 3.51 -3.48 -19.27
C VAL A 96 3.57 -3.91 -20.72
N SER A 97 3.00 -5.06 -21.04
CA SER A 97 2.95 -5.58 -22.41
C SER A 97 1.56 -6.04 -22.79
N ALA A 98 1.29 -6.06 -24.10
CA ALA A 98 0.03 -6.48 -24.67
C ALA A 98 0.27 -7.31 -25.94
N TRP A 99 -0.54 -8.34 -26.17
CA TRP A 99 -0.53 -9.08 -27.44
C TRP A 99 -1.90 -9.66 -27.77
N VAL A 100 -2.07 -10.01 -29.05
CA VAL A 100 -3.28 -10.66 -29.55
C VAL A 100 -3.08 -12.16 -29.67
N SER A 101 -4.06 -12.92 -29.23
CA SER A 101 -4.17 -14.37 -29.44
C SER A 101 -5.59 -14.72 -29.88
N GLY A 102 -5.76 -15.04 -31.16
CA GLY A 102 -7.06 -15.26 -31.77
C GLY A 102 -7.99 -14.04 -31.64
N GLU A 103 -9.15 -14.24 -31.02
CA GLU A 103 -10.17 -13.20 -30.77
C GLU A 103 -9.91 -12.40 -29.47
N HIS A 104 -8.78 -12.62 -28.83
CA HIS A 104 -8.48 -12.04 -27.52
C HIS A 104 -7.26 -11.13 -27.57
N LEU A 105 -7.31 -10.06 -26.78
CA LEU A 105 -6.17 -9.26 -26.35
C LEU A 105 -5.79 -9.70 -24.94
N ILE A 106 -4.50 -9.89 -24.68
CA ILE A 106 -3.97 -10.20 -23.35
C ILE A 106 -3.06 -9.05 -22.93
N LEU A 107 -3.31 -8.53 -21.73
CA LEU A 107 -2.46 -7.59 -21.02
C LEU A 107 -1.64 -8.35 -20.00
N ASP A 108 -0.39 -7.97 -19.83
CA ASP A 108 0.55 -8.57 -18.88
C ASP A 108 1.29 -7.46 -18.16
N LEU A 109 1.01 -7.36 -16.86
CA LEU A 109 1.39 -6.24 -16.00
C LEU A 109 2.25 -6.80 -14.87
N THR A 110 3.50 -6.35 -14.78
CA THR A 110 4.50 -6.84 -13.84
C THR A 110 5.10 -5.69 -13.05
N SER A 111 5.25 -5.88 -11.75
CA SER A 111 6.06 -5.06 -10.86
C SER A 111 7.11 -5.95 -10.20
N GLU A 112 8.36 -5.54 -10.27
CA GLU A 112 9.48 -6.17 -9.58
C GLU A 112 9.94 -5.26 -8.45
N ASP A 113 10.28 -5.84 -7.30
CA ASP A 113 11.04 -5.16 -6.25
C ASP A 113 11.62 -6.20 -5.28
N GLU A 114 12.89 -6.54 -5.56
CA GLU A 114 13.69 -7.54 -4.85
C GLU A 114 14.08 -7.11 -3.43
N SER A 115 13.92 -5.83 -3.10
CA SER A 115 14.32 -5.22 -1.83
C SER A 115 13.18 -5.11 -0.81
N GLY A 116 11.94 -5.26 -1.28
CA GLY A 116 10.72 -5.06 -0.50
C GLY A 116 10.45 -6.13 0.55
N GLU A 117 9.67 -5.75 1.57
CA GLU A 117 9.10 -6.72 2.52
C GLU A 117 8.06 -7.60 1.81
N TRP A 118 8.09 -8.91 2.08
CA TRP A 118 7.15 -9.86 1.52
C TRP A 118 5.73 -9.61 2.05
N ASP A 119 4.77 -9.41 1.13
CA ASP A 119 3.35 -9.28 1.47
C ASP A 119 2.66 -10.64 1.50
N GLU A 120 2.52 -11.20 2.71
CA GLU A 120 1.85 -12.49 2.95
C GLU A 120 0.35 -12.49 2.58
N TYR A 121 -0.28 -11.33 2.32
CA TYR A 121 -1.71 -11.22 2.03
C TYR A 121 -2.04 -10.94 0.57
N ALA A 122 -1.03 -10.80 -0.29
CA ALA A 122 -1.24 -10.46 -1.69
C ALA A 122 -1.96 -11.57 -2.49
N GLU A 123 -2.03 -12.80 -1.98
CA GLU A 123 -2.65 -13.97 -2.63
C GLU A 123 -4.15 -13.80 -2.90
N ASP A 124 -4.87 -13.00 -2.09
CA ASP A 124 -6.31 -12.75 -2.27
C ASP A 124 -6.62 -11.65 -3.31
N SER A 125 -5.59 -11.04 -3.91
CA SER A 125 -5.72 -9.82 -4.71
C SER A 125 -6.43 -10.02 -6.05
N LEU A 126 -6.36 -11.21 -6.66
CA LEU A 126 -6.93 -11.44 -8.00
C LEU A 126 -8.44 -11.17 -8.01
N SER A 127 -9.13 -11.57 -6.95
CA SER A 127 -10.57 -11.38 -6.79
C SER A 127 -10.96 -9.90 -6.73
N ALA A 128 -10.11 -9.05 -6.15
CA ALA A 128 -10.32 -7.60 -6.08
C ALA A 128 -9.97 -6.91 -7.41
N ILE A 129 -8.92 -7.38 -8.10
CA ILE A 129 -8.40 -6.81 -9.34
C ILE A 129 -9.27 -7.15 -10.55
N VAL A 130 -9.84 -8.36 -10.63
CA VAL A 130 -10.49 -8.87 -11.87
C VAL A 130 -11.61 -7.97 -12.42
N GLY A 131 -12.22 -7.13 -11.58
CA GLY A 131 -13.18 -6.10 -12.00
C GLY A 131 -12.63 -5.12 -13.04
N VAL A 132 -11.31 -4.86 -13.04
CA VAL A 132 -10.60 -4.05 -14.05
C VAL A 132 -10.89 -4.52 -15.47
N ARG A 133 -11.02 -5.83 -15.67
CA ARG A 133 -11.30 -6.42 -17.00
C ARG A 133 -12.62 -5.88 -17.58
N ALA A 134 -13.65 -5.78 -16.74
CA ALA A 134 -14.94 -5.25 -17.16
C ALA A 134 -14.89 -3.74 -17.40
N GLU A 135 -14.05 -3.01 -16.67
CA GLU A 135 -13.85 -1.57 -16.83
C GLU A 135 -13.13 -1.26 -18.16
N LEU A 136 -12.03 -1.95 -18.44
CA LEU A 136 -11.29 -1.87 -19.70
C LEU A 136 -12.19 -2.20 -20.89
N GLY A 137 -12.93 -3.32 -20.81
CA GLY A 137 -13.87 -3.71 -21.88
C GLY A 137 -15.01 -2.70 -22.09
N ALA A 138 -15.31 -1.88 -21.08
CA ALA A 138 -16.27 -0.79 -21.17
C ALA A 138 -15.65 0.56 -21.56
N GLY A 139 -14.38 0.59 -21.98
CA GLY A 139 -13.66 1.77 -22.46
C GLY A 139 -13.00 2.63 -21.39
N ASP A 140 -12.87 2.15 -20.15
CA ASP A 140 -12.13 2.84 -19.10
C ASP A 140 -10.64 2.50 -19.19
N LEU A 141 -9.82 3.45 -19.66
CA LEU A 141 -8.38 3.26 -19.84
C LEU A 141 -7.55 3.54 -18.58
N ARG A 142 -8.17 3.96 -17.46
CA ARG A 142 -7.47 4.18 -16.19
C ARG A 142 -6.58 3.01 -15.77
N PRO A 143 -7.01 1.73 -15.88
CA PRO A 143 -6.16 0.63 -15.47
C PRO A 143 -4.85 0.49 -16.27
N LEU A 144 -4.87 0.80 -17.58
CA LEU A 144 -3.65 0.81 -18.40
C LEU A 144 -2.71 1.93 -17.96
N TYR A 145 -3.26 3.12 -17.71
CA TYR A 145 -2.48 4.26 -17.26
C TYR A 145 -1.92 4.05 -15.84
N LEU A 146 -2.66 3.39 -14.93
CA LEU A 146 -2.15 3.01 -13.61
C LEU A 146 -0.97 2.03 -13.72
N ALA A 147 -1.04 1.06 -14.63
CA ALA A 147 0.07 0.14 -14.88
C ALA A 147 1.28 0.85 -15.49
N TRP A 148 1.05 1.77 -16.43
CA TRP A 148 2.10 2.62 -17.01
C TRP A 148 2.80 3.46 -15.94
N LEU A 149 2.06 4.10 -15.04
CA LEU A 149 2.64 4.83 -13.90
C LEU A 149 3.44 3.91 -12.99
N ALA A 150 2.93 2.72 -12.70
CA ALA A 150 3.58 1.78 -11.81
C ALA A 150 4.92 1.28 -12.37
N ALA A 151 5.00 1.09 -13.69
CA ALA A 151 6.24 0.74 -14.38
C ALA A 151 7.31 1.83 -14.22
N PHE A 152 6.96 3.09 -14.49
CA PHE A 152 7.91 4.21 -14.33
C PHE A 152 8.24 4.55 -12.88
N GLY A 153 7.32 4.33 -11.94
CA GLY A 153 7.62 4.41 -10.51
C GLY A 153 8.66 3.38 -10.03
N GLY A 154 9.02 2.39 -10.86
CA GLY A 154 10.18 1.52 -10.64
C GLY A 154 11.52 2.26 -10.64
N TRP A 155 11.68 3.32 -11.43
CA TRP A 155 12.91 4.14 -11.51
C TRP A 155 13.37 4.67 -10.15
N GLU A 156 12.44 5.03 -9.26
CA GLU A 156 12.80 5.52 -7.92
C GLU A 156 13.36 4.42 -7.01
N ARG A 157 13.12 3.15 -7.35
CA ARG A 157 13.60 1.98 -6.59
C ARG A 157 14.91 1.45 -7.15
N ASP A 158 15.16 1.66 -8.44
CA ASP A 158 16.36 1.22 -9.14
C ASP A 158 16.72 2.22 -10.26
N GLU A 159 17.81 2.97 -10.07
CA GLU A 159 18.31 3.98 -11.02
C GLU A 159 18.79 3.35 -12.34
N ASP A 160 19.04 2.03 -12.37
CA ASP A 160 19.40 1.28 -13.58
C ASP A 160 18.18 0.62 -14.26
N ALA A 161 16.95 0.87 -13.77
CA ALA A 161 15.75 0.19 -14.24
C ALA A 161 15.39 0.48 -15.70
N PHE A 162 15.79 1.65 -16.23
CA PHE A 162 15.60 1.98 -17.63
C PHE A 162 16.74 2.85 -18.17
N ASP A 163 16.81 2.97 -19.50
CA ASP A 163 17.81 3.79 -20.20
C ASP A 163 17.39 5.28 -20.16
N ASP A 164 18.36 6.21 -20.18
CA ASP A 164 18.12 7.66 -20.17
C ASP A 164 17.12 8.09 -21.28
N ALA A 165 17.05 7.31 -22.38
CA ALA A 165 16.13 7.53 -23.50
C ALA A 165 14.63 7.33 -23.15
N ASP A 166 14.31 6.58 -22.10
CA ASP A 166 12.92 6.36 -21.66
C ASP A 166 12.38 7.55 -20.85
N GLU A 167 13.24 8.38 -20.25
CA GLU A 167 12.86 9.59 -19.49
C GLU A 167 12.33 10.72 -20.37
N ASP A 168 12.86 10.83 -21.59
CA ASP A 168 12.43 11.76 -22.64
C ASP A 168 11.09 11.34 -23.28
N GLY A 169 10.57 10.17 -22.91
CA GLY A 169 9.26 9.69 -23.32
C GLY A 169 8.15 10.66 -22.95
N LEU A 170 7.14 10.79 -23.82
CA LEU A 170 5.96 11.60 -23.52
C LEU A 170 4.94 10.77 -22.75
N GLU A 171 4.34 11.39 -21.73
CA GLU A 171 3.22 10.81 -21.01
C GLU A 171 2.08 10.43 -22.00
N PRO A 172 1.50 9.21 -21.91
CA PRO A 172 0.36 8.85 -22.73
C PRO A 172 -0.88 9.66 -22.34
N PRO A 173 -1.96 9.64 -23.14
CA PRO A 173 -3.18 10.37 -22.82
C PRO A 173 -3.70 10.04 -21.42
N VAL A 174 -3.84 11.07 -20.57
CA VAL A 174 -4.28 10.96 -19.19
C VAL A 174 -5.79 10.70 -19.16
N PRO A 175 -6.24 9.51 -18.69
CA PRO A 175 -7.66 9.21 -18.67
C PRO A 175 -8.39 10.06 -17.63
N ALA A 176 -9.65 10.41 -17.92
CA ALA A 176 -10.50 11.15 -17.00
C ALA A 176 -10.84 10.34 -15.74
N GLY A 177 -10.84 10.99 -14.57
CA GLY A 177 -11.30 10.39 -13.32
C GLY A 177 -10.25 9.66 -12.50
N LEU A 178 -8.95 9.98 -12.64
CA LEU A 178 -7.90 9.41 -11.79
C LEU A 178 -8.03 9.80 -10.31
N GLY A 179 -8.62 10.96 -10.02
CA GLY A 179 -8.90 11.37 -8.63
C GLY A 179 -9.98 10.54 -7.92
N SER A 180 -10.67 9.61 -8.61
CA SER A 180 -11.71 8.76 -8.03
C SER A 180 -11.66 7.35 -8.62
N LEU A 181 -10.64 6.59 -8.23
CA LEU A 181 -10.47 5.20 -8.64
C LEU A 181 -11.63 4.30 -8.15
N SER A 182 -11.93 3.24 -8.89
CA SER A 182 -12.80 2.16 -8.41
C SER A 182 -12.07 1.29 -7.36
N ALA A 183 -12.80 0.36 -6.72
CA ALA A 183 -12.17 -0.58 -5.79
C ALA A 183 -11.16 -1.50 -6.52
N SER A 184 -11.50 -1.97 -7.72
CA SER A 184 -10.61 -2.82 -8.52
C SER A 184 -9.40 -2.05 -9.06
N GLN A 185 -9.56 -0.77 -9.40
CA GLN A 185 -8.44 0.09 -9.80
C GLN A 185 -7.48 0.36 -8.65
N ARG A 186 -7.99 0.58 -7.43
CA ARG A 186 -7.15 0.67 -6.23
C ARG A 186 -6.40 -0.63 -5.98
N ALA A 187 -7.11 -1.76 -6.00
CA ALA A 187 -6.48 -3.07 -5.83
C ALA A 187 -5.38 -3.34 -6.88
N LEU A 188 -5.58 -2.91 -8.13
CA LEU A 188 -4.53 -3.00 -9.16
C LEU A 188 -3.34 -2.09 -8.85
N ALA A 189 -3.60 -0.83 -8.49
CA ALA A 189 -2.55 0.12 -8.14
C ALA A 189 -1.71 -0.36 -6.95
N ASP A 190 -2.37 -0.84 -5.89
CA ASP A 190 -1.73 -1.38 -4.70
C ASP A 190 -0.90 -2.63 -5.06
N PHE A 191 -1.47 -3.55 -5.85
CA PHE A 191 -0.78 -4.78 -6.28
C PHE A 191 0.46 -4.49 -7.13
N LEU A 192 0.40 -3.49 -8.01
CA LEU A 192 1.54 -3.05 -8.82
C LEU A 192 2.50 -2.10 -8.08
N ARG A 193 2.28 -1.87 -6.77
CA ARG A 193 3.09 -0.99 -5.92
C ARG A 193 3.21 0.43 -6.50
N LEU A 194 2.11 0.94 -7.06
CA LEU A 194 2.07 2.28 -7.61
C LEU A 194 2.26 3.31 -6.49
N ASP A 195 3.23 4.20 -6.68
CA ASP A 195 3.47 5.30 -5.75
C ASP A 195 2.27 6.26 -5.67
N ALA A 196 1.84 6.53 -4.44
CA ALA A 196 0.70 7.39 -4.15
C ALA A 196 0.97 8.86 -4.53
N ASP A 197 2.23 9.26 -4.57
CA ASP A 197 2.65 10.64 -4.85
C ASP A 197 2.61 10.88 -6.35
N LEU A 198 3.17 9.93 -7.11
CA LEU A 198 3.10 9.83 -8.55
C LEU A 198 1.65 9.79 -9.04
N LEU A 199 0.81 8.94 -8.45
CA LEU A 199 -0.63 8.92 -8.76
C LEU A 199 -1.31 10.26 -8.48
N ALA A 200 -0.96 10.93 -7.38
CA ALA A 200 -1.54 12.22 -7.05
C ALA A 200 -1.14 13.31 -8.06
N VAL A 201 0.12 13.34 -8.50
CA VAL A 201 0.61 14.26 -9.54
C VAL A 201 -0.01 13.95 -10.90
N ALA A 202 -0.18 12.67 -11.24
CA ALA A 202 -0.90 12.24 -12.42
C ALA A 202 -2.37 12.71 -12.41
N ALA A 203 -3.03 12.59 -11.27
CA ALA A 203 -4.43 12.99 -11.11
C ALA A 203 -4.66 14.50 -11.24
N GLU A 204 -3.64 15.35 -11.02
CA GLU A 204 -3.76 16.80 -11.22
C GLU A 204 -3.98 17.19 -12.69
N ALA A 205 -3.46 16.39 -13.63
CA ALA A 205 -3.69 16.55 -15.07
C ALA A 205 -4.93 15.78 -15.57
N SER A 206 -5.57 14.98 -14.72
CA SER A 206 -6.72 14.16 -15.09
C SER A 206 -7.99 14.99 -15.24
N PRO A 207 -8.66 14.94 -16.40
CA PRO A 207 -9.96 15.57 -16.56
C PRO A 207 -10.96 15.01 -15.54
N ALA A 208 -11.92 15.84 -15.13
CA ALA A 208 -13.02 15.40 -14.27
C ALA A 208 -13.72 14.18 -14.93
N PRO A 209 -14.10 13.16 -14.14
CA PRO A 209 -14.85 12.05 -14.69
C PRO A 209 -16.13 12.61 -15.29
N ALA A 210 -16.49 12.15 -16.49
CA ALA A 210 -17.81 12.47 -17.04
C ALA A 210 -18.85 11.97 -16.03
N VAL A 211 -19.46 12.90 -15.28
CA VAL A 211 -20.35 12.71 -14.12
C VAL A 211 -21.57 11.80 -14.41
N VAL A 212 -21.74 11.39 -15.68
CA VAL A 212 -22.96 10.79 -16.23
C VAL A 212 -22.64 9.58 -17.14
N ARG A 213 -21.69 8.72 -16.76
CA ARG A 213 -21.35 7.51 -17.53
C ARG A 213 -22.27 6.31 -17.27
N ASP A 214 -22.83 6.19 -16.06
CA ASP A 214 -23.71 5.08 -15.66
C ASP A 214 -25.09 5.56 -15.16
N ASP A 215 -25.56 6.73 -15.61
CA ASP A 215 -26.93 7.19 -15.30
C ASP A 215 -27.94 6.18 -15.89
N PRO A 216 -28.78 5.52 -15.05
CA PRO A 216 -29.78 4.57 -15.53
C PRO A 216 -30.70 5.14 -16.60
N ARG A 217 -30.96 6.46 -16.59
CA ARG A 217 -31.80 7.13 -17.60
C ARG A 217 -31.11 7.19 -18.97
N ARG A 218 -29.81 7.46 -19.00
CA ARG A 218 -29.02 7.44 -20.24
C ARG A 218 -28.89 6.03 -20.80
N LEU A 219 -28.63 5.05 -19.93
CA LEU A 219 -28.58 3.64 -20.33
C LEU A 219 -29.94 3.19 -20.88
N ALA A 220 -31.04 3.54 -20.21
CA ALA A 220 -32.40 3.24 -20.69
C ALA A 220 -32.68 3.90 -22.05
N LYS A 221 -32.25 5.15 -22.25
CA LYS A 221 -32.36 5.84 -23.54
C LYS A 221 -31.55 5.14 -24.63
N GLY A 222 -30.29 4.79 -24.36
CA GLY A 222 -29.44 4.07 -25.30
C GLY A 222 -30.00 2.68 -25.67
N ILE A 223 -30.57 1.96 -24.70
CA ILE A 223 -31.27 0.69 -24.93
C ILE A 223 -32.53 0.91 -25.78
N ALA A 224 -33.29 1.98 -25.53
CA ALA A 224 -34.49 2.29 -26.30
C ALA A 224 -34.18 2.57 -27.79
N GLU A 225 -33.01 3.13 -28.09
CA GLU A 225 -32.52 3.42 -29.44
C GLU A 225 -32.08 2.17 -30.22
N LEU A 226 -31.85 1.02 -29.56
CA LEU A 226 -31.55 -0.24 -30.23
C LEU A 226 -32.77 -0.80 -30.97
N THR A 227 -32.55 -1.32 -32.18
CA THR A 227 -33.56 -2.02 -32.97
C THR A 227 -34.00 -3.33 -32.29
N GLU A 228 -35.18 -3.84 -32.64
CA GLU A 228 -35.66 -5.13 -32.13
C GLU A 228 -34.69 -6.27 -32.47
N THR A 229 -34.16 -6.29 -33.70
CA THR A 229 -33.16 -7.28 -34.13
C THR A 229 -31.87 -7.22 -33.31
N GLU A 230 -31.36 -6.02 -32.97
CA GLU A 230 -30.19 -5.87 -32.10
C GLU A 230 -30.49 -6.38 -30.69
N LYS A 231 -31.66 -6.05 -30.13
CA LYS A 231 -32.07 -6.51 -28.79
C LYS A 231 -32.17 -8.03 -28.73
N ASP A 232 -32.84 -8.64 -29.69
CA ASP A 232 -33.00 -10.10 -29.76
C ASP A 232 -31.63 -10.80 -29.91
N GLY A 233 -30.74 -10.24 -30.72
CA GLY A 233 -29.37 -10.75 -30.87
C GLY A 233 -28.55 -10.66 -29.57
N LEU A 234 -28.63 -9.54 -28.86
CA LEU A 234 -27.95 -9.36 -27.57
C LEU A 234 -28.51 -10.32 -26.50
N LEU A 235 -29.84 -10.49 -26.43
CA LEU A 235 -30.47 -11.41 -25.49
C LEU A 235 -30.13 -12.88 -25.80
N LEU A 236 -30.06 -13.27 -27.07
CA LEU A 236 -29.61 -14.59 -27.47
C LEU A 236 -28.17 -14.87 -26.99
N ARG A 237 -27.26 -13.90 -27.16
CA ARG A 237 -25.89 -14.00 -26.66
C ARG A 237 -25.81 -14.13 -25.15
N VAL A 238 -26.68 -13.43 -24.40
CA VAL A 238 -26.78 -13.60 -22.93
C VAL A 238 -27.16 -15.03 -22.55
N VAL A 239 -28.11 -15.64 -23.26
CA VAL A 239 -28.52 -17.05 -23.05
C VAL A 239 -27.41 -18.04 -23.40
N GLN A 240 -26.48 -17.64 -24.28
CA GLN A 240 -25.31 -18.43 -24.68
C GLN A 240 -24.06 -18.18 -23.81
N ASP A 241 -24.26 -17.76 -22.55
CA ASP A 241 -23.20 -17.47 -21.58
C ASP A 241 -22.25 -16.31 -21.96
N GLN A 242 -22.65 -15.43 -22.88
CA GLN A 242 -21.85 -14.24 -23.27
C GLN A 242 -22.30 -12.95 -22.57
N GLY A 243 -23.02 -13.06 -21.45
CA GLY A 243 -23.64 -11.91 -20.77
C GLY A 243 -22.64 -10.85 -20.31
N ALA A 244 -21.46 -11.26 -19.83
CA ALA A 244 -20.40 -10.34 -19.44
C ALA A 244 -19.88 -9.52 -20.63
N GLN A 245 -19.68 -10.16 -21.78
CA GLN A 245 -19.23 -9.50 -23.01
C GLN A 245 -20.28 -8.53 -23.56
N VAL A 246 -21.54 -8.95 -23.59
CA VAL A 246 -22.67 -8.09 -23.98
C VAL A 246 -22.74 -6.85 -23.08
N ARG A 247 -22.55 -7.01 -21.77
CA ARG A 247 -22.52 -5.87 -20.83
C ARG A 247 -21.38 -4.90 -21.15
N MET A 248 -20.17 -5.40 -21.36
CA MET A 248 -19.01 -4.56 -21.70
C MET A 248 -19.24 -3.79 -23.01
N GLU A 249 -19.73 -4.47 -24.04
CA GLU A 249 -20.05 -3.88 -25.35
C GLU A 249 -21.08 -2.75 -25.25
N LEU A 250 -22.18 -2.99 -24.53
CA LEU A 250 -23.22 -1.98 -24.32
C LEU A 250 -22.70 -0.77 -23.55
N LEU A 251 -21.93 -0.99 -22.47
CA LEU A 251 -21.34 0.10 -21.71
C LEU A 251 -20.36 0.91 -22.56
N ARG A 252 -19.50 0.26 -23.35
CA ARG A 252 -18.58 0.93 -24.28
C ARG A 252 -19.34 1.77 -25.29
N ARG A 253 -20.41 1.22 -25.90
CA ARG A 253 -21.27 1.93 -26.86
C ARG A 253 -21.93 3.16 -26.24
N PHE A 254 -22.48 3.04 -25.03
CA PHE A 254 -23.24 4.12 -24.39
C PHE A 254 -22.37 5.20 -23.75
N ARG A 255 -21.16 4.84 -23.30
CA ARG A 255 -20.20 5.80 -22.73
C ARG A 255 -19.51 6.65 -23.79
N GLY A 256 -19.56 6.20 -25.06
CA GLY A 256 -18.77 6.75 -26.15
C GLY A 256 -17.33 6.24 -26.08
N GLY A 257 -16.73 5.99 -27.24
CA GLY A 257 -15.30 5.65 -27.32
C GLY A 257 -14.43 6.77 -26.73
N PRO A 258 -13.17 6.48 -26.36
CA PRO A 258 -12.23 7.54 -26.01
C PRO A 258 -12.23 8.56 -27.14
N GLY A 259 -12.55 9.81 -26.82
CA GLY A 259 -12.59 10.89 -27.80
C GLY A 259 -11.23 10.96 -28.50
N SER A 260 -11.24 10.94 -29.82
CA SER A 260 -10.05 11.03 -30.68
C SER A 260 -9.38 12.43 -30.67
N ASP A 261 -9.67 13.27 -29.66
CA ASP A 261 -9.14 14.63 -29.51
C ASP A 261 -7.82 14.65 -28.69
N ASP A 262 -7.08 13.54 -28.67
CA ASP A 262 -5.82 13.39 -27.91
C ASP A 262 -4.59 14.06 -28.58
N GLY A 263 -4.77 14.73 -29.72
CA GLY A 263 -3.67 15.10 -30.62
C GLY A 263 -2.95 16.42 -30.36
N ASP A 264 -3.51 17.34 -29.57
CA ASP A 264 -3.09 18.76 -29.66
C ASP A 264 -2.83 19.47 -28.32
N LEU A 265 -2.90 18.75 -27.20
CA LEU A 265 -2.50 19.29 -25.90
C LEU A 265 -1.01 19.03 -25.65
N PRO A 266 -0.25 20.02 -25.15
CA PRO A 266 1.13 19.81 -24.75
C PRO A 266 1.18 18.74 -23.66
N ARG A 267 1.98 17.71 -23.89
CA ARG A 267 2.20 16.60 -22.95
C ARG A 267 3.52 16.82 -22.24
N ARG A 268 3.53 16.53 -20.94
CA ARG A 268 4.77 16.51 -20.14
C ARG A 268 5.59 15.27 -20.44
N SER A 269 6.88 15.34 -20.20
CA SER A 269 7.74 14.15 -20.24
C SER A 269 7.53 13.27 -19.00
N VAL A 270 8.03 12.03 -19.07
CA VAL A 270 8.12 11.15 -17.90
C VAL A 270 8.99 11.79 -16.81
N ALA A 271 10.14 12.39 -17.17
CA ALA A 271 11.01 13.08 -16.22
C ALA A 271 10.27 14.18 -15.44
N GLU A 272 9.53 15.05 -16.12
CA GLU A 272 8.75 16.12 -15.48
C GLU A 272 7.69 15.56 -14.51
N LEU A 273 7.11 14.40 -14.82
CA LEU A 273 6.15 13.71 -13.96
C LEU A 273 6.82 13.13 -12.70
N LEU A 274 7.98 12.48 -12.86
CA LEU A 274 8.75 11.89 -11.75
C LEU A 274 9.33 12.98 -10.83
N ASP A 275 9.89 14.05 -11.39
CA ASP A 275 10.38 15.20 -10.62
C ASP A 275 9.28 15.81 -9.76
N ALA A 276 8.09 16.04 -10.34
CA ALA A 276 6.95 16.56 -9.59
C ALA A 276 6.48 15.60 -8.48
N ALA A 277 6.56 14.28 -8.69
CA ALA A 277 6.27 13.29 -7.66
C ALA A 277 7.29 13.34 -6.51
N ALA A 278 8.58 13.41 -6.83
CA ALA A 278 9.66 13.53 -5.86
C ALA A 278 9.55 14.82 -5.02
N GLU A 279 9.27 15.97 -5.64
CA GLU A 279 9.04 17.23 -4.93
C GLU A 279 7.86 17.12 -3.94
N ARG A 280 6.78 16.48 -4.39
CA ARG A 280 5.58 16.27 -3.57
C ARG A 280 5.87 15.37 -2.37
N ARG A 281 6.67 14.31 -2.57
CA ARG A 281 7.14 13.40 -1.52
C ARG A 281 7.94 14.12 -0.46
N GLN A 282 9.00 14.83 -0.86
CA GLN A 282 9.82 15.64 0.04
C GLN A 282 8.97 16.68 0.80
N GLY A 283 7.97 17.27 0.13
CA GLY A 283 7.01 18.17 0.76
C GLY A 283 6.15 17.51 1.85
N ARG A 284 5.74 16.25 1.69
CA ARG A 284 5.05 15.48 2.74
C ARG A 284 5.97 15.10 3.88
N GLU A 285 7.15 14.56 3.59
CA GLU A 285 8.10 14.13 4.60
C GLU A 285 8.49 15.28 5.54
N ARG A 286 8.73 16.47 4.99
CA ARG A 286 8.98 17.69 5.77
C ARG A 286 7.80 18.05 6.68
N ARG A 287 6.56 17.93 6.18
CA ARG A 287 5.35 18.19 6.98
C ARG A 287 5.15 17.16 8.08
N ASP A 288 5.39 15.89 7.80
CA ASP A 288 5.27 14.81 8.78
C ASP A 288 6.36 14.88 9.85
N ALA A 289 7.59 15.18 9.47
CA ALA A 289 8.69 15.44 10.40
C ALA A 289 8.38 16.64 11.31
N ALA A 290 7.89 17.75 10.74
CA ALA A 290 7.48 18.91 11.52
C ALA A 290 6.34 18.59 12.51
N ARG A 291 5.35 17.79 12.09
CA ARG A 291 4.24 17.34 12.97
C ARG A 291 4.76 16.48 14.11
N ARG A 292 5.65 15.52 13.85
CA ARG A 292 6.27 14.67 14.88
C ARG A 292 7.08 15.49 15.87
N ALA A 293 7.93 16.40 15.39
CA ALA A 293 8.71 17.29 16.24
C ALA A 293 7.83 18.21 17.11
N ALA A 294 6.72 18.74 16.55
CA ALA A 294 5.78 19.55 17.31
C ALA A 294 5.05 18.74 18.40
N GLU A 295 4.68 17.49 18.12
CA GLU A 295 4.06 16.60 19.11
C GLU A 295 5.05 16.21 20.22
N GLU A 296 6.30 15.91 19.87
CA GLU A 296 7.37 15.64 20.83
C GLU A 296 7.65 16.85 21.73
N ALA A 297 7.81 18.04 21.14
CA ALA A 297 8.02 19.28 21.89
C ALA A 297 6.84 19.57 22.85
N ARG A 298 5.61 19.31 22.41
CA ARG A 298 4.43 19.44 23.28
C ARG A 298 4.46 18.45 24.45
N ARG A 299 4.79 17.17 24.18
CA ARG A 299 4.92 16.15 25.23
C ARG A 299 6.03 16.49 26.22
N GLU A 300 7.14 17.04 25.75
CA GLU A 300 8.23 17.51 26.60
C GLU A 300 7.82 18.70 27.47
N GLN A 301 7.12 19.68 26.90
CA GLN A 301 6.57 20.81 27.67
C GLN A 301 5.58 20.34 28.73
N GLU A 302 4.65 19.43 28.39
CA GLU A 302 3.71 18.85 29.36
C GLU A 302 4.45 18.10 30.48
N ARG A 303 5.49 17.31 30.15
CA ARG A 303 6.34 16.62 31.13
C ARG A 303 7.10 17.60 32.02
N ALA A 304 7.64 18.68 31.45
CA ALA A 304 8.35 19.72 32.18
C ALA A 304 7.42 20.45 33.16
N LEU A 305 6.24 20.88 32.70
CA LEU A 305 5.22 21.51 33.55
C LEU A 305 4.71 20.56 34.65
N ALA A 306 4.49 19.28 34.34
CA ALA A 306 4.10 18.29 35.33
C ALA A 306 5.21 18.07 36.37
N ARG A 307 6.47 18.03 35.95
CA ARG A 307 7.63 17.95 36.84
C ARG A 307 7.71 19.19 37.72
N GLU A 308 7.56 20.39 37.16
CA GLU A 308 7.57 21.64 37.93
C GLU A 308 6.49 21.64 39.02
N LYS A 309 5.24 21.30 38.67
CA LYS A 309 4.15 21.17 39.64
C LYS A 309 4.45 20.14 40.74
N ARG A 310 5.07 19.01 40.41
CA ARG A 310 5.49 18.01 41.41
C ARG A 310 6.55 18.57 42.36
N LEU A 311 7.55 19.26 41.83
CA LEU A 311 8.60 19.89 42.63
C LEU A 311 8.03 20.99 43.55
N GLU A 312 7.09 21.81 43.05
CA GLU A 312 6.40 22.81 43.88
C GLU A 312 5.57 22.18 45.01
N ALA A 313 4.87 21.09 44.73
CA ALA A 313 4.11 20.36 45.75
C ALA A 313 5.03 19.75 46.81
N LEU A 314 6.17 19.18 46.40
CA LEU A 314 7.18 18.62 47.30
C LEU A 314 7.85 19.70 48.16
N ALA A 315 8.12 20.88 47.60
CA ALA A 315 8.66 22.01 48.37
C ALA A 315 7.71 22.49 49.48
N ARG A 316 6.40 22.24 49.36
CA ARG A 316 5.41 22.57 50.41
C ARG A 316 5.29 21.50 51.50
N ASP A 317 5.70 20.26 51.23
CA ASP A 317 5.59 19.12 52.14
C ASP A 317 6.84 18.22 52.04
N GLU A 318 8.00 18.77 52.43
CA GLU A 318 9.28 18.05 52.37
C GLU A 318 9.32 16.90 53.39
N ASP A 319 8.85 17.12 54.62
CA ASP A 319 8.89 16.09 55.67
C ASP A 319 7.91 14.93 55.39
N GLY A 320 6.71 15.21 54.87
CA GLY A 320 5.78 14.16 54.42
C GLY A 320 6.31 13.37 53.21
N ALA A 321 7.11 13.99 52.35
CA ALA A 321 7.79 13.29 51.27
C ALA A 321 8.88 12.32 51.77
N TRP A 322 9.68 12.70 52.76
CA TRP A 322 10.66 11.79 53.39
C TRP A 322 10.00 10.58 54.05
N LEU A 323 8.87 10.78 54.76
CA LEU A 323 8.11 9.65 55.33
C LEU A 323 7.57 8.68 54.27
N ARG A 324 7.17 9.20 53.10
CA ARG A 324 6.76 8.35 51.97
C ARG A 324 7.91 7.54 51.40
N VAL A 325 9.11 8.12 51.30
CA VAL A 325 10.33 7.39 50.92
C VAL A 325 10.58 6.22 51.88
N ASP A 326 10.51 6.45 53.19
CA ASP A 326 10.67 5.40 54.20
C ASP A 326 9.63 4.29 54.04
N ALA A 327 8.36 4.65 53.80
CA ALA A 327 7.27 3.70 53.60
C ALA A 327 7.47 2.85 52.32
N MET A 328 7.85 3.46 51.20
CA MET A 328 8.15 2.78 49.93
C MET A 328 9.33 1.81 50.08
N ILE A 329 10.39 2.23 50.77
CA ILE A 329 11.53 1.37 51.08
C ILE A 329 11.15 0.26 52.09
N GLY A 330 10.19 0.52 52.98
CA GLY A 330 9.61 -0.44 53.91
C GLY A 330 8.83 -1.56 53.22
N ALA A 331 8.17 -1.28 52.09
CA ALA A 331 7.33 -2.24 51.36
C ALA A 331 8.10 -3.38 50.67
N ARG A 332 9.43 -3.27 50.55
CA ARG A 332 10.35 -4.29 50.00
C ARG A 332 9.98 -4.83 48.61
N LYS A 333 9.40 -3.99 47.74
CA LYS A 333 9.09 -4.33 46.34
C LYS A 333 10.04 -3.59 45.41
N ALA A 334 10.40 -4.22 44.29
CA ALA A 334 11.28 -3.62 43.29
C ALA A 334 10.73 -2.30 42.72
N SER A 335 9.45 -2.27 42.35
CA SER A 335 8.77 -1.07 41.85
C SER A 335 8.71 0.07 42.86
N GLU A 336 8.59 -0.25 44.15
CA GLU A 336 8.56 0.75 45.24
C GLU A 336 9.96 1.32 45.52
N TYR A 337 11.02 0.52 45.34
CA TYR A 337 12.39 1.05 45.38
C TYR A 337 12.66 2.00 44.22
N ASP A 338 12.18 1.69 43.01
CA ASP A 338 12.31 2.58 41.86
C ASP A 338 11.54 3.89 42.10
N ALA A 339 10.32 3.82 42.64
CA ALA A 339 9.53 5.00 43.02
C ALA A 339 10.18 5.85 44.12
N ALA A 340 10.77 5.22 45.14
CA ALA A 340 11.49 5.92 46.22
C ALA A 340 12.72 6.66 45.69
N VAL A 341 13.45 6.06 44.76
CA VAL A 341 14.63 6.69 44.12
C VAL A 341 14.23 7.91 43.30
N GLU A 342 13.13 7.83 42.52
CA GLU A 342 12.63 9.00 41.78
C GLU A 342 12.15 10.12 42.71
N LEU A 343 11.46 9.79 43.81
CA LEU A 343 11.06 10.78 44.80
C LEU A 343 12.25 11.46 45.49
N LEU A 344 13.33 10.71 45.76
CA LEU A 344 14.58 11.27 46.30
C LEU A 344 15.30 12.19 45.30
N LYS A 345 15.28 11.89 44.00
CA LYS A 345 15.80 12.79 42.95
C LYS A 345 15.03 14.10 42.91
N ASP A 346 13.70 14.03 42.98
CA ASP A 346 12.85 15.23 43.01
C ASP A 346 13.08 16.05 44.30
N LEU A 347 13.22 15.41 45.47
CA LEU A 347 13.56 16.08 46.73
C LEU A 347 14.94 16.75 46.70
N ARG A 348 15.93 16.11 46.07
CA ARG A 348 17.24 16.72 45.86
C ARG A 348 17.11 17.98 45.00
N ALA A 349 16.37 17.92 43.89
CA ALA A 349 16.16 19.07 43.02
C ALA A 349 15.46 20.24 43.75
N VAL A 350 14.50 19.94 44.63
CA VAL A 350 13.88 20.94 45.52
C VAL A 350 14.91 21.57 46.47
N ALA A 351 15.73 20.74 47.13
CA ALA A 351 16.76 21.21 48.05
C ALA A 351 17.85 22.05 47.36
N GLU A 352 18.24 21.69 46.13
CA GLU A 352 19.16 22.48 45.30
C GLU A 352 18.56 23.87 44.98
N ARG A 353 17.30 23.94 44.55
CA ARG A 353 16.61 25.22 44.27
C ARG A 353 16.45 26.11 45.51
N ALA A 354 16.31 25.50 46.69
CA ALA A 354 16.18 26.21 47.96
C ALA A 354 17.54 26.55 48.62
N GLY A 355 18.68 26.18 48.01
CA GLY A 355 20.01 26.37 48.60
C GLY A 355 20.29 25.51 49.84
N ARG A 356 19.47 24.47 50.09
CA ARG A 356 19.53 23.58 51.27
C ARG A 356 20.05 22.18 50.94
N LEU A 357 20.92 22.07 49.93
CA LEU A 357 21.50 20.78 49.51
C LEU A 357 22.23 20.04 50.64
N GLY A 358 22.84 20.77 51.59
CA GLY A 358 23.49 20.20 52.76
C GLY A 358 22.54 19.37 53.64
N ASP A 359 21.33 19.88 53.87
CA ASP A 359 20.31 19.21 54.70
C ASP A 359 19.81 17.92 54.03
N PHE A 360 19.62 17.97 52.70
CA PHE A 360 19.28 16.79 51.90
C PHE A 360 20.37 15.72 52.01
N THR A 361 21.64 16.10 51.81
CA THR A 361 22.76 15.15 51.85
C THR A 361 22.89 14.51 53.22
N GLN A 362 22.71 15.26 54.31
CA GLN A 362 22.73 14.71 55.66
C GLN A 362 21.60 13.71 55.88
N ARG A 363 20.36 14.06 55.52
CA ARG A 363 19.19 13.16 55.63
C ARG A 363 19.33 11.91 54.76
N PHE A 364 19.79 12.06 53.53
CA PHE A 364 20.02 10.94 52.61
C PHE A 364 21.13 9.99 53.11
N THR A 365 22.21 10.54 53.68
CA THR A 365 23.29 9.73 54.27
C THR A 365 22.76 8.87 55.41
N LEU A 366 21.93 9.43 56.29
CA LEU A 366 21.28 8.68 57.36
C LEU A 366 20.36 7.57 56.81
N LEU A 367 19.54 7.89 55.80
CA LEU A 367 18.67 6.91 55.14
C LEU A 367 19.46 5.77 54.51
N ARG A 368 20.55 6.09 53.80
CA ARG A 368 21.46 5.11 53.19
C ARG A 368 22.06 4.20 54.25
N HIS A 369 22.55 4.75 55.37
CA HIS A 369 23.09 3.97 56.49
C HIS A 369 22.07 3.00 57.10
N GLN A 370 20.81 3.44 57.27
CA GLN A 370 19.74 2.60 57.81
C GLN A 370 19.38 1.41 56.89
N HIS A 371 19.63 1.53 55.59
CA HIS A 371 19.28 0.53 54.59
C HIS A 371 20.47 -0.18 53.92
N LEU A 372 21.68 -0.06 54.48
CA LEU A 372 22.91 -0.73 53.98
C LEU A 372 22.76 -2.24 53.77
N ARG A 373 21.89 -2.89 54.54
CA ARG A 373 21.63 -4.35 54.44
C ARG A 373 20.75 -4.73 53.24
N LYS A 374 20.31 -3.79 52.40
CA LYS A 374 19.47 -4.00 51.21
C LYS A 374 20.29 -3.72 49.93
N PRO A 375 21.10 -4.67 49.43
CA PRO A 375 22.06 -4.43 48.34
C PRO A 375 21.41 -3.93 47.04
N SER A 376 20.23 -4.45 46.69
CA SER A 376 19.50 -4.04 45.48
C SER A 376 18.96 -2.60 45.51
N LEU A 377 18.80 -2.01 46.70
CA LEU A 377 18.38 -0.62 46.87
C LEU A 377 19.60 0.31 46.81
N ILE A 378 20.70 -0.11 47.45
CA ILE A 378 21.98 0.61 47.41
C ILE A 378 22.48 0.75 45.97
N GLU A 379 22.42 -0.33 45.18
CA GLU A 379 22.79 -0.28 43.75
C GLU A 379 21.96 0.75 42.95
N ARG A 380 20.67 0.90 43.27
CA ARG A 380 19.80 1.90 42.64
C ARG A 380 20.15 3.32 43.05
N PHE A 381 20.52 3.55 44.32
CA PHE A 381 21.02 4.83 44.79
C PHE A 381 22.33 5.23 44.10
N ASP A 382 23.26 4.28 43.97
CA ASP A 382 24.54 4.49 43.28
C ASP A 382 24.32 4.82 41.80
N ARG A 383 23.43 4.08 41.13
CA ARG A 383 23.05 4.33 39.73
C ARG A 383 22.39 5.70 39.55
N ALA A 384 21.60 6.15 40.54
CA ALA A 384 20.98 7.47 40.54
C ALA A 384 21.92 8.61 40.95
N ARG A 385 23.18 8.32 41.35
CA ARG A 385 24.21 9.28 41.77
C ARG A 385 23.75 10.25 42.86
N LEU A 386 22.91 9.77 43.79
CA LEU A 386 22.34 10.60 44.85
C LEU A 386 23.39 11.04 45.91
N ASP A 387 24.56 10.40 45.96
CA ASP A 387 25.65 10.67 46.92
C ASP A 387 26.69 11.72 46.47
N HIS A 388 26.63 12.22 45.23
CA HIS A 388 27.62 13.18 44.72
C HIS A 388 27.05 14.58 44.54
N PRO A 389 27.76 15.66 44.95
CA PRO A 389 27.38 17.02 44.56
C PRO A 389 27.40 17.15 43.02
N PRO A 390 26.57 18.00 42.41
CA PRO A 390 26.55 18.14 40.95
C PRO A 390 27.95 18.54 40.47
N THR A 391 28.54 17.74 39.58
CA THR A 391 29.67 18.17 38.77
C THR A 391 29.16 19.28 37.86
N GLY A 392 29.63 20.50 38.12
CA GLY A 392 29.32 21.69 37.32
C GLY A 392 29.89 21.65 35.92
#